data_AF-A0A2E1LUV5-F1
#
_entry.id   AF-A0A2E1LUV5-F1
#
_cell.length_a   1.000
_cell.length_b   1.000
_cell.length_c   1.000
_cell.angle_alpha   90.00
_cell.angle_beta   90.00
_cell.angle_gamma   90.00
#
_symmetry.space_group_name_H-M   'P 1'
#
loop_
_entity.id
_entity.type
_entity.pdbx_description
1 polymer ?
#
loop_
_entity_poly.entity_id
_entity_poly.type
_entity_poly.pdbx_seq_one_letter_code
_entity_poly.pdbx_strand_id
1 'polypeptide(L)' 'MKPNTTSAIILLGGLALALLGVTFKLNHLMGAEPIFNAGALGVVLGLLLWVRDLFRNRREQK' A
#
# COMPACT_ATOMS: atom_id res chain seq x y z
N MET A 1 4.11 -15.10 -10.73
CA MET A 1 4.79 -13.79 -10.82
C MET A 1 5.38 -13.46 -9.46
N LYS A 2 6.69 -13.25 -9.37
CA LYS A 2 7.31 -12.83 -8.11
C LYS A 2 6.98 -11.33 -7.94
N PRO A 3 6.22 -10.92 -6.90
CA PRO A 3 5.92 -9.51 -6.70
C PRO A 3 7.23 -8.74 -6.56
N ASN A 4 7.31 -7.57 -7.21
CA ASN A 4 8.45 -6.68 -7.03
C ASN A 4 8.53 -6.31 -5.55
N THR A 5 9.67 -6.58 -4.92
CA THR A 5 9.91 -6.34 -3.49
C THR A 5 9.52 -4.93 -3.09
N THR A 6 9.78 -3.94 -3.93
CA THR A 6 9.39 -2.54 -3.69
C THR A 6 7.88 -2.36 -3.63
N SER A 7 7.14 -2.91 -4.61
CA SER A 7 5.67 -2.85 -4.62
C SER A 7 5.06 -3.56 -3.40
N ALA A 8 5.65 -4.68 -2.99
CA ALA A 8 5.20 -5.44 -1.83
C ALA A 8 5.47 -4.69 -0.51
N ILE A 9 6.65 -4.08 -0.35
CA ILE A 9 6.98 -3.27 0.83
C ILE A 9 6.01 -2.09 0.95
N ILE A 10 5.76 -1.37 -0.15
CA ILE A 10 4.85 -0.22 -0.15
C ILE A 10 3.41 -0.66 0.18
N LEU A 11 2.96 -1.78 -0.40
CA LEU A 11 1.64 -2.35 -0.11
C LEU A 11 1.48 -2.72 1.37
N LEU A 12 2.41 -3.52 1.90
CA LEU A 12 2.34 -4.02 3.27
C LEU A 12 2.52 -2.89 4.29
N GLY A 13 3.44 -1.96 4.02
CA GLY A 13 3.63 -0.77 4.84
C GLY A 13 2.38 0.11 4.86
N GLY A 14 1.80 0.38 3.68
CA GLY A 14 0.54 1.12 3.57
C GLY A 14 -0.62 0.43 4.31
N LEU A 15 -0.73 -0.89 4.19
CA LEU A 15 -1.76 -1.68 4.89
C LEU A 15 -1.59 -1.60 6.41
N ALA A 16 -0.35 -1.71 6.90
CA ALA A 16 -0.04 -1.59 8.31
C ALA A 16 -0.39 -0.19 8.87
N LEU A 17 -0.05 0.87 8.14
CA LEU A 17 -0.43 2.25 8.48
C LEU A 17 -1.95 2.45 8.47
N ALA A 18 -2.66 1.87 7.50
CA ALA A 18 -4.13 1.96 7.44
C ALA A 18 -4.76 1.27 8.66
N LEU A 19 -4.29 0.06 9.01
CA LEU A 19 -4.75 -0.66 10.20
C LEU A 19 -4.42 0.08 11.51
N LEU A 20 -3.24 0.70 11.59
CA LEU A 20 -2.88 1.56 12.70
C LEU A 20 -3.81 2.77 12.80
N GLY A 21 -4.11 3.43 11.69
CA GLY A 21 -5.02 4.57 11.63
C GLY A 21 -6.44 4.19 12.09
N VAL A 22 -6.95 3.02 11.66
CA VAL A 22 -8.23 2.47 12.16
C VAL A 22 -8.18 2.24 13.67
N THR A 23 -7.12 1.59 14.15
CA THR A 23 -6.92 1.33 15.58
C THR A 23 -6.88 2.64 16.38
N PHE A 24 -6.20 3.67 15.88
CA PHE A 24 -6.15 5.00 16.49
C PHE A 24 -7.53 5.65 16.52
N LYS A 25 -8.30 5.55 15.42
CA LYS A 25 -9.65 6.12 15.34
C LYS A 25 -10.59 5.47 16.34
N LEU A 26 -10.54 4.15 16.46
CA LEU A 26 -11.35 3.39 17.43
C LEU A 26 -10.97 3.73 18.87
N ASN A 27 -9.70 4.02 19.15
CA ASN A 27 -9.21 4.40 20.48
C ASN A 27 -9.20 5.92 20.73
N HIS A 28 -9.78 6.74 19.85
CA HIS A 28 -9.84 8.20 19.97
C HIS A 28 -8.45 8.86 20.15
N LEU A 29 -7.43 8.23 19.59
CA LEU A 29 -6.06 8.75 19.62
C LEU A 29 -5.90 9.88 18.59
N MET A 30 -5.15 10.92 18.96
CA MET A 30 -4.79 11.99 18.02
C MET A 30 -4.00 11.43 16.83
N GLY A 31 -4.24 11.98 15.65
CA GLY A 31 -3.51 11.59 14.44
C GLY A 31 -4.08 10.38 13.69
N ALA A 32 -5.25 9.87 14.07
CA ALA A 32 -5.91 8.77 13.35
C ALA A 32 -6.08 9.05 11.85
N GLU A 33 -6.59 10.23 11.50
CA GLU A 33 -6.82 10.63 10.10
C GLU A 33 -5.54 10.73 9.27
N PRO A 34 -4.49 11.47 9.68
CA PRO A 34 -3.26 11.52 8.89
C PRO A 34 -2.56 10.16 8.77
N ILE A 35 -2.57 9.33 9.82
CA ILE A 35 -1.99 7.96 9.78
C ILE A 35 -2.77 7.08 8.80
N PHE A 36 -4.10 7.09 8.87
CA PHE A 36 -4.94 6.34 7.95
C PHE A 36 -4.76 6.79 6.50
N ASN A 37 -4.76 8.11 6.24
CA ASN A 37 -4.60 8.67 4.90
C ASN A 37 -3.22 8.32 4.29
N ALA A 38 -2.16 8.40 5.09
CA ALA A 38 -0.82 7.97 4.66
C ALA A 38 -0.80 6.47 4.31
N GLY A 39 -1.45 5.64 5.13
CA GLY A 39 -1.60 4.20 4.86
C GLY A 39 -2.38 3.91 3.58
N ALA A 40 -3.54 4.55 3.41
CA ALA A 40 -4.37 4.41 2.22
C ALA A 40 -3.61 4.84 0.96
N LEU A 41 -2.88 5.96 1.01
CA LEU A 41 -2.02 6.41 -0.08
C LEU A 41 -0.92 5.39 -0.41
N GLY A 42 -0.27 4.81 0.62
CA GLY A 42 0.69 3.73 0.45
C GLY A 42 0.10 2.51 -0.26
N VAL A 43 -1.08 2.05 0.15
CA VAL A 43 -1.78 0.93 -0.50
C VAL A 43 -2.07 1.24 -1.97
N VAL A 44 -2.59 2.43 -2.28
CA VAL A 44 -2.88 2.84 -3.66
C VAL A 44 -1.62 2.85 -4.52
N LEU A 45 -0.54 3.50 -4.05
CA LEU A 45 0.72 3.57 -4.79
C LEU A 45 1.33 2.19 -4.99
N GLY A 46 1.31 1.33 -3.97
CA GLY A 46 1.81 -0.03 -4.05
C GLY A 46 1.05 -0.88 -5.06
N LEU A 47 -0.29 -0.74 -5.11
CA LEU A 47 -1.13 -1.41 -6.10
C LEU A 47 -0.82 -0.92 -7.51
N LEU A 48 -0.71 0.40 -7.72
CA LEU A 48 -0.39 0.96 -9.03
C LEU A 48 0.96 0.47 -9.55
N LEU A 49 1.98 0.42 -8.69
CA LEU A 49 3.30 -0.12 -9.05
C LEU A 49 3.23 -1.60 -9.38
N TRP A 50 2.50 -2.38 -8.59
CA TRP A 50 2.31 -3.81 -8.85
C TRP A 50 1.60 -4.06 -10.18
N VAL A 51 0.54 -3.31 -10.48
CA VAL A 51 -0.20 -3.38 -11.76
C VAL A 51 0.69 -2.96 -12.93
N ARG A 52 1.48 -1.89 -12.78
CA ARG A 52 2.45 -1.47 -13.79
C ARG A 52 3.46 -2.57 -14.09
N ASP A 53 4.03 -3.20 -13.06
CA ASP A 53 5.01 -4.26 -13.21
C ASP A 53 4.38 -5.52 -13.82
N LEU A 54 3.11 -5.81 -13.50
CA LEU A 54 2.30 -6.86 -14.13
C LEU A 54 2.20 -6.64 -15.64
N PHE A 55 1.84 -5.44 -16.07
CA PHE A 55 1.73 -5.09 -17.49
C PHE A 55 3.08 -5.05 -18.22
N ARG A 56 4.17 -4.67 -17.53
CA ARG A 56 5.52 -4.71 -18.11
C ARG A 56 5.96 -6.14 -18.39
N ASN A 57 5.86 -7.03 -17.40
CA ASN A 57 6.25 -8.43 -17.57
C ASN A 57 5.42 -9.16 -18.64
N ARG A 58 4.14 -8.77 -18.83
CA ARG A 58 3.30 -9.30 -19.91
C ARG A 58 3.80 -8.92 -21.31
N ARG A 59 4.43 -7.75 -21.47
CA ARG A 59 4.97 -7.30 -22.76
C ARG A 59 6.28 -7.97 -23.12
N GLU A 60 7.13 -8.27 -22.14
CA GLU A 60 8.42 -8.95 -22.36
C GLU A 60 8.28 -10.44 -22.71
N GLN A 61 7.10 -11.04 -22.51
CA GLN A 61 6.83 -12.44 -22.87
C GLN A 61 6.09 -12.61 -24.21
N LYS A 62 5.90 -11.53 -24.97
CA LYS A 62 5.21 -11.54 -26.26
C LYS A 62 6.20 -11.22 -27.37
#